data_AF-A0A6C0UTZ1-F1
#
_entry.id   AF-A0A6C0UTZ1-F1
#
_cell.length_a   1.000
_cell.length_b   1.000
_cell.length_c   1.000
_cell.angle_alpha   90.00
_cell.angle_beta   90.00
_cell.angle_gamma   90.00
#
_symmetry.space_group_name_H-M   'P 1'
#
loop_
_entity.id
_entity.type
_entity.pdbx_description
1 polymer ?
#
loop_
_entity_poly.entity_id
_entity_poly.type
_entity_poly.pdbx_seq_one_letter_code
_entity_poly.pdbx_strand_id
1 'polypeptide(L)'
;MVVGTTGVAAQDASGELEKTDGKVVVESAENQTIAGTTDLEAGTNVTVRVASSGDTQPAFLKTDTATVGEDGGFEATFDFSEQNASDTFEVTVDSDSSSGMVAEAEGVVRAPEENTSSSMPGFSVVVAVFAIVAVGAVVVRRQQS
;
A
#
# COMPACT_ATOMS: atom_id res chain seq x y z
N MET A 1 -14.70 -26.49 22.74
CA MET A 1 -15.17 -25.86 21.49
C MET A 1 -13.98 -25.15 20.89
N VAL A 2 -13.19 -25.83 20.06
CA VAL A 2 -12.14 -25.20 19.27
C VAL A 2 -12.01 -26.03 17.99
N VAL A 3 -12.74 -25.63 16.97
CA VAL A 3 -12.46 -26.01 15.58
C VAL A 3 -12.42 -24.69 14.86
N GLY A 4 -11.21 -24.17 14.71
CA GLY A 4 -10.94 -23.05 13.81
C GLY A 4 -11.43 -23.45 12.43
N THR A 5 -12.20 -22.55 11.84
CA THR A 5 -12.87 -22.70 10.56
C THR A 5 -11.90 -23.11 9.46
N THR A 6 -12.35 -24.08 8.67
CA THR A 6 -11.84 -24.48 7.37
C THR A 6 -11.30 -23.30 6.55
N GLY A 7 -9.99 -23.24 6.36
CA GLY A 7 -9.36 -22.55 5.23
C GLY A 7 -9.33 -23.53 4.05
N VAL A 8 -10.12 -23.22 3.04
CA VAL A 8 -10.32 -23.95 1.80
C VAL A 8 -8.99 -24.34 1.12
N ALA A 9 -8.96 -25.49 0.45
CA ALA A 9 -7.89 -25.80 -0.50
C ALA A 9 -7.95 -24.76 -1.64
N ALA A 10 -7.14 -23.71 -1.53
CA ALA A 10 -6.91 -22.78 -2.63
C ALA A 10 -6.26 -23.55 -3.78
N GLN A 11 -6.76 -23.33 -4.99
CA GLN A 11 -6.20 -23.87 -6.22
C GLN A 11 -4.83 -23.22 -6.45
N ASP A 12 -3.74 -23.93 -6.13
CA ASP A 12 -2.30 -23.79 -6.45
C ASP A 12 -1.63 -22.40 -6.68
N ALA A 13 -2.35 -21.29 -6.52
CA ALA A 13 -1.79 -19.95 -6.54
C ALA A 13 -1.36 -19.60 -5.12
N SER A 14 -0.07 -19.43 -4.94
CA SER A 14 0.56 -18.99 -3.71
C SER A 14 1.06 -17.57 -3.85
N GLY A 15 1.08 -16.86 -2.73
CA GLY A 15 1.72 -15.57 -2.62
C GLY A 15 2.13 -15.29 -1.20
N GLU A 16 3.04 -14.34 -1.06
CA GLU A 16 3.57 -13.88 0.20
C GLU A 16 3.45 -12.36 0.24
N LEU A 17 2.92 -11.83 1.33
CA LEU A 17 2.86 -10.38 1.58
C LEU A 17 4.12 -9.95 2.32
N GLU A 18 4.61 -8.75 2.01
CA GLU A 18 5.72 -8.14 2.74
C GLU A 18 5.30 -7.88 4.19
N LYS A 19 6.03 -8.50 5.13
CA LYS A 19 5.71 -8.49 6.57
C LYS A 19 6.90 -8.00 7.38
N THR A 20 6.63 -7.13 8.35
CA THR A 20 7.56 -6.73 9.41
C THR A 20 7.11 -7.34 10.72
N ASP A 21 7.98 -8.07 11.40
CA ASP A 21 7.64 -8.83 12.63
C ASP A 21 6.46 -9.81 12.44
N GLY A 22 6.30 -10.35 11.23
CA GLY A 22 5.23 -11.30 10.89
C GLY A 22 3.87 -10.68 10.58
N LYS A 23 3.77 -9.33 10.52
CA LYS A 23 2.55 -8.60 10.17
C LYS A 23 2.80 -7.56 9.09
N VAL A 24 1.79 -7.19 8.34
CA VAL A 24 1.85 -6.03 7.42
C VAL A 24 1.84 -4.76 8.27
N VAL A 25 2.84 -3.89 8.13
CA VAL A 25 2.95 -2.65 8.91
C VAL A 25 2.76 -1.47 7.97
N VAL A 26 1.79 -0.62 8.28
CA VAL A 26 1.52 0.63 7.57
C VAL A 26 1.42 1.78 8.57
N GLU A 27 1.64 3.01 8.11
CA GLU A 27 1.48 4.20 8.93
C GLU A 27 0.06 4.77 8.79
N SER A 28 -0.43 5.51 9.79
CA SER A 28 -1.68 6.28 9.68
C SER A 28 -1.47 7.52 8.79
N ALA A 29 -1.21 7.29 7.51
CA ALA A 29 -0.95 8.30 6.51
C ALA A 29 -1.57 7.90 5.16
N GLU A 30 -1.63 8.87 4.24
CA GLU A 30 -2.01 8.61 2.86
C GLU A 30 -0.88 7.83 2.14
N ASN A 31 -1.21 7.20 1.01
CA ASN A 31 -0.24 6.55 0.12
C ASN A 31 0.59 5.43 0.76
N GLN A 32 -0.02 4.61 1.61
CA GLN A 32 0.64 3.42 2.16
C GLN A 32 0.64 2.31 1.15
N THR A 33 1.82 1.78 0.85
CA THR A 33 1.98 0.69 -0.11
C THR A 33 1.98 -0.65 0.62
N ILE A 34 1.09 -1.54 0.20
CA ILE A 34 1.12 -2.96 0.57
C ILE A 34 1.68 -3.71 -0.62
N ALA A 35 2.81 -4.36 -0.41
CA ALA A 35 3.51 -5.13 -1.43
C ALA A 35 3.47 -6.63 -1.11
N GLY A 36 3.56 -7.43 -2.16
CA GLY A 36 3.69 -8.88 -2.05
C GLY A 36 4.21 -9.50 -3.34
N THR A 37 4.43 -10.80 -3.28
CA THR A 37 4.86 -11.63 -4.42
C THR A 37 3.89 -12.78 -4.60
N THR A 38 3.77 -13.28 -5.82
CA THR A 38 2.94 -14.44 -6.18
C THR A 38 3.57 -15.25 -7.30
N ASP A 39 3.22 -16.53 -7.42
CA ASP A 39 3.60 -17.36 -8.57
C ASP A 39 2.72 -17.17 -9.82
N LEU A 40 1.72 -16.29 -9.75
CA LEU A 40 0.87 -15.97 -10.89
C LEU A 40 1.68 -15.35 -12.04
N GLU A 41 1.22 -15.58 -13.27
CA GLU A 41 1.83 -15.01 -14.46
C GLU A 41 1.74 -13.48 -14.47
N ALA A 42 2.80 -12.84 -14.98
CA ALA A 42 2.84 -11.39 -15.17
C ALA A 42 1.67 -10.91 -16.05
N GLY A 43 1.08 -9.78 -15.69
CA GLY A 43 -0.13 -9.24 -16.33
C GLY A 43 -1.44 -9.78 -15.75
N THR A 44 -1.38 -10.76 -14.83
CA THR A 44 -2.54 -11.17 -14.03
C THR A 44 -2.97 -10.03 -13.10
N ASN A 45 -4.27 -9.80 -12.98
CA ASN A 45 -4.81 -8.85 -12.01
C ASN A 45 -5.13 -9.57 -10.69
N VAL A 46 -4.67 -8.99 -9.60
CA VAL A 46 -4.97 -9.41 -8.23
C VAL A 46 -5.74 -8.32 -7.52
N THR A 47 -6.74 -8.72 -6.76
CA THR A 47 -7.54 -7.83 -5.92
C THR A 47 -7.01 -7.89 -4.50
N VAL A 48 -6.48 -6.78 -4.02
CA VAL A 48 -6.02 -6.61 -2.65
C VAL A 48 -7.14 -5.99 -1.83
N ARG A 49 -7.61 -6.71 -0.82
CA ARG A 49 -8.68 -6.29 0.08
C ARG A 49 -8.13 -6.12 1.48
N VAL A 50 -8.32 -4.94 2.05
CA VAL A 50 -7.93 -4.59 3.42
C VAL A 50 -9.20 -4.37 4.24
N ALA A 51 -9.45 -5.26 5.18
CA ALA A 51 -10.61 -5.17 6.08
C ALA A 51 -10.13 -4.95 7.51
N SER A 52 -10.79 -4.06 8.26
CA SER A 52 -10.56 -3.93 9.71
C SER A 52 -10.77 -5.28 10.40
N SER A 53 -9.88 -5.66 11.30
CA SER A 53 -9.96 -6.88 12.10
C SER A 53 -9.90 -6.56 13.59
N GLY A 54 -10.30 -7.51 14.44
CA GLY A 54 -10.27 -7.34 15.90
C GLY A 54 -11.31 -6.34 16.41
N ASP A 55 -10.86 -5.41 17.27
CA ASP A 55 -11.71 -4.42 17.96
C ASP A 55 -11.72 -3.03 17.28
N THR A 56 -11.03 -2.88 16.14
CA THR A 56 -10.90 -1.63 15.39
C THR A 56 -12.27 -0.99 15.10
N GLN A 57 -12.47 0.24 15.55
CA GLN A 57 -13.73 0.98 15.39
C GLN A 57 -13.45 2.45 15.02
N PRO A 58 -14.07 2.96 13.94
CA PRO A 58 -15.05 2.30 13.08
C PRO A 58 -14.45 1.22 12.17
N ALA A 59 -15.26 0.21 11.82
CA ALA A 59 -14.87 -0.80 10.85
C ALA A 59 -14.67 -0.16 9.46
N PHE A 60 -13.65 -0.61 8.75
CA PHE A 60 -13.34 -0.12 7.41
C PHE A 60 -13.07 -1.28 6.45
N LEU A 61 -13.35 -1.03 5.17
CA LEU A 61 -13.06 -1.95 4.08
C LEU A 61 -12.52 -1.15 2.92
N LYS A 62 -11.30 -1.46 2.49
CA LYS A 62 -10.64 -0.86 1.34
C LYS A 62 -10.30 -1.97 0.36
N THR A 63 -10.48 -1.72 -0.92
CA THR A 63 -10.21 -2.69 -1.98
C THR A 63 -9.53 -1.97 -3.12
N ASP A 64 -8.45 -2.55 -3.63
CA ASP A 64 -7.71 -2.03 -4.77
C ASP A 64 -7.28 -3.20 -5.67
N THR A 65 -7.03 -2.92 -6.94
CA THR A 65 -6.61 -3.93 -7.91
C THR A 65 -5.20 -3.62 -8.36
N ALA A 66 -4.29 -4.57 -8.20
CA ALA A 66 -2.91 -4.49 -8.65
C ALA A 66 -2.66 -5.48 -9.79
N THR A 67 -1.70 -5.16 -10.65
CA THR A 67 -1.26 -6.08 -11.71
C THR A 67 0.07 -6.71 -11.31
N VAL A 68 0.18 -8.02 -11.50
CA VAL A 68 1.42 -8.77 -11.24
C VAL A 68 2.47 -8.38 -12.27
N GLY A 69 3.64 -7.94 -11.80
CA GLY A 69 4.79 -7.59 -12.63
C GLY A 69 5.55 -8.81 -13.16
N GLU A 70 6.56 -8.57 -14.01
CA GLU A 70 7.41 -9.64 -14.57
C GLU A 70 8.18 -10.43 -13.50
N ASP A 71 8.46 -9.80 -12.35
CA ASP A 71 9.11 -10.42 -11.21
C ASP A 71 8.14 -11.17 -10.28
N GLY A 72 6.84 -11.25 -10.62
CA GLY A 72 5.80 -11.84 -9.77
C GLY A 72 5.35 -10.92 -8.61
N GLY A 73 5.89 -9.71 -8.53
CA GLY A 73 5.53 -8.71 -7.52
C GLY A 73 4.24 -7.97 -7.85
N PHE A 74 3.49 -7.59 -6.82
CA PHE A 74 2.35 -6.69 -6.93
C PHE A 74 2.37 -5.68 -5.78
N GLU A 75 1.84 -4.49 -6.04
CA GLU A 75 1.79 -3.39 -5.08
C GLU A 75 0.43 -2.71 -5.18
N ALA A 76 -0.21 -2.48 -4.03
CA ALA A 76 -1.46 -1.74 -3.92
C ALA A 76 -1.29 -0.60 -2.93
N THR A 77 -1.83 0.58 -3.28
CA THR A 77 -1.67 1.78 -2.46
C THR A 77 -3.01 2.15 -1.82
N PHE A 78 -3.00 2.33 -0.51
CA PHE A 78 -4.19 2.64 0.27
C PHE A 78 -3.97 3.87 1.14
N ASP A 79 -5.08 4.55 1.45
CA ASP A 79 -5.10 5.66 2.39
C ASP A 79 -5.49 5.19 3.79
N PHE A 80 -4.58 5.28 4.75
CA PHE A 80 -4.81 4.99 6.17
C PHE A 80 -4.79 6.26 7.04
N SER A 81 -4.85 7.46 6.45
CA SER A 81 -4.83 8.74 7.19
C SER A 81 -6.01 8.88 8.17
N GLU A 82 -7.12 8.21 7.89
CA GLU A 82 -8.30 8.16 8.75
C GLU A 82 -8.21 7.09 9.86
N GLN A 83 -7.19 6.24 9.83
CA GLN A 83 -7.00 5.16 10.81
C GLN A 83 -6.12 5.62 11.97
N ASN A 84 -6.30 5.00 13.12
CA ASN A 84 -5.54 5.30 14.32
C ASN A 84 -4.36 4.33 14.47
N ALA A 85 -3.30 4.81 15.12
CA ALA A 85 -2.22 3.93 15.53
C ALA A 85 -2.76 2.82 16.45
N SER A 86 -2.27 1.60 16.23
CA SER A 86 -2.72 0.33 16.84
C SER A 86 -4.00 -0.28 16.25
N ASP A 87 -4.62 0.35 15.24
CA ASP A 87 -5.73 -0.28 14.52
C ASP A 87 -5.22 -1.53 13.78
N THR A 88 -5.97 -2.62 13.90
CA THR A 88 -5.66 -3.89 13.24
C THR A 88 -6.52 -4.10 12.01
N PHE A 89 -5.93 -4.72 10.99
CA PHE A 89 -6.60 -5.10 9.75
C PHE A 89 -6.12 -6.45 9.24
N GLU A 90 -6.85 -6.99 8.29
CA GLU A 90 -6.52 -8.21 7.56
C GLU A 90 -6.43 -7.85 6.07
N VAL A 91 -5.36 -8.31 5.44
CA VAL A 91 -5.12 -8.19 4.00
C VAL A 91 -5.40 -9.53 3.37
N THR A 92 -6.36 -9.55 2.45
CA THR A 92 -6.62 -10.69 1.57
C THR A 92 -6.21 -10.33 0.16
N VAL A 93 -5.50 -11.23 -0.52
CA VAL A 93 -5.20 -11.12 -1.94
C VAL A 93 -5.93 -12.23 -2.67
N ASP A 94 -6.84 -11.85 -3.55
CA ASP A 94 -7.61 -12.75 -4.41
C ASP A 94 -7.15 -12.55 -5.86
N SER A 95 -7.06 -13.61 -6.67
CA SER A 95 -6.80 -13.45 -8.11
C SER A 95 -8.10 -13.50 -8.90
N ASP A 96 -8.18 -12.74 -10.00
CA ASP A 96 -9.33 -12.81 -10.91
C ASP A 96 -9.26 -14.06 -11.81
N SER A 97 -8.05 -14.58 -12.04
CA SER A 97 -7.75 -15.69 -12.94
C SER A 97 -7.93 -17.08 -12.32
N SER A 98 -7.69 -17.22 -11.02
CA SER A 98 -7.88 -18.46 -10.26
C SER A 98 -8.96 -18.24 -9.21
N SER A 99 -9.93 -19.14 -9.13
CA SER A 99 -10.97 -19.07 -8.10
C SER A 99 -10.39 -19.52 -6.75
N GLY A 100 -9.53 -18.70 -6.16
CA GLY A 100 -8.84 -18.98 -4.92
C GLY A 100 -8.13 -17.75 -4.34
N MET A 101 -8.07 -17.71 -3.02
CA MET A 101 -7.22 -16.80 -2.26
C MET A 101 -5.75 -17.12 -2.58
N VAL A 102 -4.97 -16.08 -2.87
CA VAL A 102 -3.53 -16.16 -3.18
C VAL A 102 -2.71 -16.00 -1.89
N ALA A 103 -3.07 -15.01 -1.08
CA ALA A 103 -2.36 -14.71 0.16
C ALA A 103 -3.29 -14.08 1.20
N GLU A 104 -2.95 -14.28 2.47
CA GLU A 104 -3.58 -13.64 3.63
C GLU A 104 -2.49 -13.16 4.59
N ALA A 105 -2.70 -11.99 5.19
CA ALA A 105 -1.88 -11.56 6.32
C ALA A 105 -2.65 -10.61 7.25
N GLU A 106 -2.33 -10.70 8.54
CA GLU A 106 -2.72 -9.69 9.50
C GLU A 106 -1.81 -8.46 9.38
N GLY A 107 -2.36 -7.28 9.63
CA GLY A 107 -1.65 -6.01 9.63
C GLY A 107 -2.01 -5.12 10.81
N VAL A 108 -1.14 -4.13 11.04
CA VAL A 108 -1.30 -3.12 12.10
C VAL A 108 -0.91 -1.75 11.58
N VAL A 109 -1.71 -0.76 11.92
CA VAL A 109 -1.43 0.65 11.67
C VAL A 109 -0.52 1.16 12.79
N ARG A 110 0.59 1.81 12.45
CA ARG A 110 1.45 2.52 13.40
C ARG A 110 1.25 4.03 13.26
N ALA A 111 1.65 4.76 14.30
CA ALA A 111 1.77 6.20 14.17
C ALA A 111 2.79 6.50 13.05
N PRO A 112 2.57 7.53 12.22
CA PRO A 112 3.59 7.95 11.28
C PRO A 112 4.86 8.21 12.08
N GLU A 113 5.99 7.70 11.59
CA GLU A 113 7.27 8.12 12.11
C GLU A 113 7.27 9.65 11.95
N GLU A 114 7.21 10.38 13.06
CA GLU A 114 7.48 11.82 12.99
C GLU A 114 8.90 11.89 12.44
N ASN A 115 9.00 12.23 11.16
CA ASN A 115 10.19 12.82 10.59
C ASN A 115 10.34 14.17 11.31
N THR A 116 10.74 14.09 12.58
CA THR A 116 11.62 15.05 13.20
C THR A 116 12.87 14.98 12.36
N SER A 117 12.82 15.65 11.21
CA SER A 117 13.98 16.33 10.69
C SER A 117 14.43 17.19 11.86
N SER A 118 15.30 16.61 12.67
CA SER A 118 16.02 17.25 13.75
C SER A 118 16.96 18.19 13.02
N SER A 119 16.37 19.26 12.47
CA SER A 119 17.05 20.49 12.13
C SER A 119 17.68 20.88 13.46
N MET A 120 18.98 20.60 13.54
CA MET A 120 19.84 20.86 14.69
C MET A 120 19.42 22.17 15.34
N PRO A 121 19.33 22.27 16.68
CA PRO A 121 18.84 23.47 17.33
C PRO A 121 19.66 24.70 16.90
N GLY A 122 19.13 25.47 15.94
CA GLY A 122 19.79 26.60 15.30
C GLY A 122 19.41 26.80 13.82
N PHE A 123 18.22 27.33 13.55
CA PHE A 123 17.74 27.89 12.26
C PHE A 123 17.46 26.91 11.09
N SER A 124 16.21 26.47 10.94
CA SER A 124 15.40 26.69 9.72
C SER A 124 14.07 25.92 9.75
N VAL A 125 12.96 26.65 9.84
CA VAL A 125 11.67 26.28 9.27
C VAL A 125 11.58 27.03 7.95
N VAL A 126 11.48 26.34 6.82
CA VAL A 126 10.99 26.96 5.58
C VAL A 126 9.76 26.18 5.13
N VAL A 127 8.63 26.85 5.26
CA VAL A 127 7.31 26.48 4.74
C VAL A 127 7.37 26.38 3.21
N ALA A 128 6.58 25.45 2.68
CA ALA A 128 6.37 25.11 1.27
C ALA A 128 6.43 26.28 0.27
N VAL A 129 7.04 26.02 -0.90
CA VAL A 129 6.76 26.78 -2.13
C VAL A 129 6.35 25.79 -3.23
N PHE A 130 5.06 25.74 -3.51
CA PHE A 130 4.56 25.32 -4.81
C PHE A 130 5.10 26.31 -5.86
N ALA A 131 5.95 25.83 -6.78
CA ALA A 131 6.30 26.57 -7.98
C ALA A 131 5.54 25.97 -9.17
N ILE A 132 4.32 26.45 -9.43
CA ILE A 132 3.75 26.40 -10.78
C ILE A 132 4.55 27.40 -11.61
N VAL A 133 5.44 26.92 -12.48
CA VAL A 133 5.98 27.73 -13.57
C VAL A 133 5.23 27.35 -14.85
N ALA A 134 4.06 27.94 -15.00
CA ALA A 134 3.52 28.26 -16.31
C ALA A 134 3.82 29.73 -16.58
N VAL A 135 4.45 30.03 -17.72
CA VAL A 135 4.21 31.16 -18.63
C VAL A 135 5.41 31.24 -19.58
N GLY A 136 5.11 31.15 -20.88
CA GLY A 136 6.08 31.28 -21.94
C GLY A 136 6.66 32.68 -22.07
N ALA A 137 7.83 32.76 -22.70
CA ALA A 137 8.26 33.95 -23.43
C ALA A 137 9.08 33.50 -24.64
N VAL A 138 8.47 33.77 -25.80
CA VAL A 138 9.06 33.85 -27.13
C VAL A 138 10.46 34.44 -27.10
N VAL A 139 11.42 33.75 -27.73
CA VAL A 139 12.61 34.38 -28.30
C VAL A 139 12.68 34.01 -29.77
N VAL A 140 12.22 34.96 -30.59
CA VAL A 140 12.65 35.08 -31.98
C VAL A 140 14.11 35.49 -31.95
N ARG A 141 15.01 34.62 -32.42
CA ARG A 141 16.31 35.05 -32.94
C ARG A 141 16.39 34.63 -34.40
N ARG A 142 16.05 35.58 -35.27
CA ARG A 142 16.57 35.63 -36.65
C ARG A 142 18.10 35.64 -36.55
N GLN A 143 18.78 34.66 -37.14
CA GLN A 143 19.68 34.87 -38.28
C GLN A 143 20.46 33.59 -38.63
N GLN A 144 20.28 33.20 -39.90
CA GLN A 144 21.27 32.69 -40.86
C GLN A 144 21.81 31.26 -40.61
N SER A 145 21.83 30.39 -41.61
CA SER A 145 22.26 30.63 -43.00
C SER A 145 21.24 30.27 -44.07
#